data_AF-A0A401PI16-F1
#
_entry.id   AF-A0A401PI16-F1
#
_cell.length_a   1.000
_cell.length_b   1.000
_cell.length_c   1.000
_cell.angle_alpha   90.00
_cell.angle_beta   90.00
_cell.angle_gamma   90.00
#
_symmetry.space_group_name_H-M   'P 1'
#
loop_
_entity.id
_entity.type
_entity.pdbx_description
1 polymer ?
#
loop_
_entity_poly.entity_id
_entity_poly.type
_entity_poly.pdbx_seq_one_letter_code
_entity_poly.pdbx_strand_id
1 'polypeptide(L)'
;MTLDKVELVHFERAQFHLKNFDMVIFYKDYSKKVTHDQHHPSHFTQPHQGVLNSCDLKYTEGVQSLNWTMIMKTIVDNFEGFLEQGSWSFLEPEGDGNEVEEHDSESELEDKLFNPL
;
A
#
# COMPACT_ATOMS: atom_id res chain seq x y z
N MET A 1 -19.43 13.43 -6.44
CA MET A 1 -19.07 12.17 -5.76
C MET A 1 -19.35 12.37 -4.29
N THR A 2 -20.12 11.49 -3.65
CA THR A 2 -20.45 11.64 -2.21
C THR A 2 -19.49 10.76 -1.42
N LEU A 3 -18.80 11.33 -0.44
CA LEU A 3 -17.82 10.64 0.40
C LEU A 3 -18.44 9.45 1.15
N ASP A 4 -19.75 9.49 1.44
CA ASP A 4 -20.49 8.40 2.10
C ASP A 4 -20.44 7.04 1.39
N LYS A 5 -20.17 7.05 0.08
CA LYS A 5 -20.08 5.83 -0.75
C LYS A 5 -18.66 5.25 -0.82
N VAL A 6 -17.68 5.98 -0.30
CA VAL A 6 -16.27 5.56 -0.28
C VAL A 6 -16.08 4.53 0.82
N GLU A 7 -15.32 3.49 0.50
CA GLU A 7 -14.89 2.44 1.44
C GLU A 7 -13.49 2.73 1.97
N LEU A 8 -12.56 3.00 1.05
CA LEU A 8 -11.14 3.20 1.33
C LEU A 8 -10.57 4.15 0.26
N VAL A 9 -9.55 4.93 0.64
CA VAL A 9 -8.67 5.62 -0.30
C VAL A 9 -7.25 5.08 -0.17
N HIS A 10 -6.60 4.75 -1.27
CA HIS A 10 -5.19 4.37 -1.28
C HIS A 10 -4.38 5.41 -2.05
N PHE A 11 -3.32 5.92 -1.42
CA PHE A 11 -2.36 6.80 -2.06
C PHE A 11 -1.22 5.98 -2.63
N GLU A 12 -1.00 6.03 -3.95
CA GLU A 12 0.14 5.39 -4.60
C GLU A 12 1.24 6.41 -4.87
N ARG A 13 2.47 5.91 -5.00
CA ARG A 13 3.65 6.72 -5.25
C ARG A 13 3.82 7.82 -4.18
N ALA A 14 3.35 7.56 -2.97
CA ALA A 14 3.50 8.45 -1.82
C ALA A 14 4.94 8.35 -1.28
N GLN A 15 5.86 9.08 -1.91
CA GLN A 15 7.29 9.06 -1.58
C GLN A 15 7.85 10.49 -1.51
N PHE A 16 8.76 10.73 -0.56
CA PHE A 16 9.29 12.08 -0.30
C PHE A 16 9.98 12.73 -1.51
N HIS A 17 10.64 11.94 -2.36
CA HIS A 17 11.35 12.46 -3.54
C HIS A 17 10.46 12.62 -4.79
N LEU A 18 9.19 12.20 -4.74
CA LEU A 18 8.28 12.34 -5.86
C LEU A 18 7.51 13.65 -5.79
N LYS A 19 7.41 14.31 -6.95
CA LYS A 19 6.65 15.57 -7.09
C LYS A 19 5.15 15.34 -7.14
N ASN A 20 4.74 14.12 -7.51
CA ASN A 20 3.36 13.75 -7.72
C ASN A 20 3.06 12.41 -7.05
N PHE A 21 1.81 12.22 -6.65
CA PHE A 21 1.23 10.96 -6.17
C PHE A 21 -0.04 10.63 -6.96
N ASP A 22 -0.52 9.39 -6.83
CA ASP A 22 -1.83 8.99 -7.34
C ASP A 22 -2.77 8.64 -6.20
N MET A 23 -4.05 8.74 -6.47
CA MET A 23 -5.10 8.41 -5.51
C MET A 23 -6.06 7.42 -6.14
N VAL A 24 -6.33 6.35 -5.40
CA VAL A 24 -7.24 5.27 -5.80
C VAL A 24 -8.38 5.24 -4.80
N ILE A 25 -9.61 5.34 -5.29
CA ILE A 25 -10.79 5.42 -4.46
C ILE A 25 -11.63 4.16 -4.66
N PHE A 26 -11.81 3.43 -3.56
CA PHE A 26 -12.65 2.25 -3.47
C PHE A 26 -14.03 2.64 -2.95
N TYR A 27 -15.05 1.97 -3.47
CA TYR A 27 -16.43 2.20 -3.09
C TYR A 27 -16.96 1.01 -2.30
N LYS A 28 -17.93 1.26 -1.42
CA LYS A 28 -18.64 0.20 -0.66
C LYS A 28 -19.29 -0.84 -1.58
N ASP A 29 -19.64 -0.42 -2.79
CA ASP A 29 -20.08 -1.29 -3.86
C ASP A 29 -18.86 -1.79 -4.65
N TYR A 30 -18.40 -3.00 -4.34
CA TYR A 30 -17.24 -3.65 -4.96
C TYR A 30 -17.45 -4.02 -6.44
N SER A 31 -18.69 -3.98 -6.94
CA SER A 31 -18.97 -4.16 -8.38
C SER A 31 -18.62 -2.91 -9.19
N LYS A 32 -18.51 -1.75 -8.52
CA LYS A 32 -18.19 -0.49 -9.14
C LYS A 32 -16.69 -0.40 -9.43
N LYS A 33 -16.35 0.06 -10.63
CA LYS A 33 -14.96 0.36 -11.01
C LYS A 33 -14.37 1.40 -10.07
N VAL A 34 -13.14 1.13 -9.60
CA VAL A 34 -12.35 2.09 -8.81
C VAL A 34 -12.09 3.37 -9.60
N THR A 35 -12.03 4.50 -8.88
CA THR A 35 -11.57 5.76 -9.45
C THR A 35 -10.07 5.85 -9.22
N HIS A 36 -9.30 6.03 -10.29
CA HIS A 36 -7.86 6.19 -10.23
C HIS A 36 -7.50 7.55 -10.81
N ASP A 37 -7.22 8.50 -9.92
CA ASP A 37 -6.90 9.87 -10.27
C ASP A 37 -5.40 10.09 -10.09
N GLN A 38 -4.74 10.42 -11.21
CA GLN A 38 -3.28 10.39 -11.30
C GLN A 38 -2.64 11.77 -11.33
N HIS A 39 -1.36 11.81 -10.94
CA HIS A 39 -0.47 12.97 -11.05
C HIS A 39 -0.86 14.16 -10.18
N HIS A 40 -1.38 13.91 -8.98
CA HIS A 40 -1.63 14.98 -8.01
C HIS A 40 -0.32 15.53 -7.44
N PRO A 41 -0.15 16.86 -7.32
CA PRO A 41 1.06 17.43 -6.72
C PRO A 41 1.23 17.01 -5.26
N SER A 42 2.42 16.59 -4.84
CA SER A 42 2.70 16.03 -3.51
C SER A 42 2.39 16.95 -2.33
N HIS A 43 2.35 18.27 -2.53
CA HIS A 43 1.92 19.21 -1.49
C HIS A 43 0.42 19.09 -1.13
N PHE A 44 -0.39 18.40 -1.93
CA PHE A 44 -1.79 18.12 -1.63
C PHE A 44 -2.03 16.86 -0.78
N THR A 45 -1.01 16.01 -0.56
CA THR A 45 -1.15 14.78 0.21
C THR A 45 -1.69 15.05 1.62
N GLN A 46 -1.06 15.97 2.37
CA GLN A 46 -1.48 16.34 3.72
C GLN A 46 -2.91 16.93 3.76
N PRO A 47 -3.27 17.90 2.90
CA PRO A 47 -4.66 18.35 2.79
C PRO A 47 -5.68 17.24 2.50
N HIS A 48 -5.36 16.30 1.59
CA HIS A 48 -6.27 15.20 1.25
C HIS A 48 -6.48 14.28 2.45
N GLN A 49 -5.41 13.89 3.14
CA GLN A 49 -5.49 13.10 4.38
C GLN A 49 -6.32 13.80 5.46
N GLY A 50 -6.13 15.11 5.63
CA GLY A 50 -6.93 15.92 6.56
C GLY A 50 -8.43 15.86 6.28
N VAL A 51 -8.83 15.92 5.01
CA VAL A 51 -10.24 15.79 4.61
C VAL A 51 -10.76 14.37 4.89
N LEU A 52 -9.99 13.34 4.54
CA LEU A 52 -10.38 11.95 4.78
C LEU A 52 -10.57 11.66 6.28
N ASN A 53 -9.65 12.11 7.11
CA ASN A 53 -9.76 12.04 8.57
C ASN A 53 -10.99 12.77 9.10
N SER A 54 -11.29 13.96 8.57
CA SER A 54 -12.48 14.73 8.98
C SER A 54 -13.81 14.06 8.58
N CYS A 55 -13.76 13.10 7.66
CA CYS A 55 -14.91 12.35 7.17
C CYS A 55 -14.96 10.91 7.72
N ASP A 56 -14.12 10.57 8.71
CA ASP A 56 -13.93 9.22 9.24
C ASP A 56 -13.64 8.16 8.16
N LEU A 57 -12.96 8.57 7.07
CA LEU A 57 -12.58 7.70 5.98
C LEU A 57 -11.17 7.16 6.21
N LYS A 58 -11.06 5.83 6.21
CA LYS A 58 -9.76 5.16 6.25
C LYS A 58 -8.99 5.40 4.95
N TYR A 59 -7.67 5.46 5.08
CA TYR A 59 -6.77 5.49 3.93
C TYR A 59 -5.49 4.69 4.20
N THR A 60 -4.86 4.22 3.12
CA THR A 60 -3.55 3.56 3.13
C THR A 60 -2.60 4.24 2.15
N GLU A 61 -1.31 3.99 2.30
CA GLU A 61 -0.27 4.60 1.46
C GLU A 61 0.70 3.54 0.97
N GLY A 62 1.12 3.65 -0.29
CA GLY A 62 2.03 2.72 -0.94
C GLY A 62 3.01 3.43 -1.87
N VAL A 63 4.20 2.87 -1.99
CA VAL A 63 5.23 3.36 -2.92
C VAL A 63 5.00 2.86 -4.35
N GLN A 64 4.31 1.73 -4.50
CA GLN A 64 4.07 1.05 -5.77
C GLN A 64 2.75 1.48 -6.40
N SER A 65 2.67 1.35 -7.73
CA SER A 65 1.38 1.41 -8.45
C SER A 65 0.89 0.00 -8.75
N LEU A 66 -0.32 -0.32 -8.31
CA LEU A 66 -0.89 -1.66 -8.34
C LEU A 66 -1.87 -1.86 -9.51
N ASN A 67 -2.06 -3.11 -9.91
CA ASN A 67 -3.05 -3.46 -10.93
C ASN A 67 -4.44 -3.65 -10.31
N TRP A 68 -5.13 -2.54 -10.05
CA TRP A 68 -6.47 -2.55 -9.43
C TRP A 68 -7.54 -3.27 -10.24
N THR A 69 -7.39 -3.34 -11.56
CA THR A 69 -8.35 -4.11 -12.38
C THR A 69 -8.28 -5.59 -12.04
N MET A 70 -7.06 -6.12 -11.89
CA MET A 70 -6.86 -7.52 -11.49
C MET A 70 -7.23 -7.74 -10.02
N ILE A 71 -6.80 -6.86 -9.12
CA ILE A 71 -7.08 -6.98 -7.67
C ILE A 71 -8.59 -6.98 -7.41
N MET A 72 -9.33 -6.00 -7.96
CA MET A 72 -10.78 -5.94 -7.77
C MET A 72 -11.49 -7.16 -8.34
N LYS A 73 -11.00 -7.71 -9.46
CA LYS A 73 -11.53 -8.97 -10.01
C LYS A 73 -11.35 -10.12 -9.01
N THR A 74 -10.16 -10.27 -8.43
CA THR A 74 -9.90 -11.31 -7.42
C THR A 74 -10.78 -11.15 -6.19
N ILE A 75 -10.97 -9.91 -5.70
CA ILE A 75 -11.83 -9.62 -4.55
C ILE A 75 -13.29 -9.99 -4.85
N VAL A 76 -13.80 -9.66 -6.04
CA VAL A 76 -15.18 -10.02 -6.44
C VAL A 76 -15.34 -11.53 -6.64
N ASP A 77 -14.34 -12.18 -7.24
CA ASP A 77 -14.37 -13.63 -7.51
C ASP A 77 -14.27 -14.47 -6.22
N ASN A 78 -13.64 -13.97 -5.14
CA ASN A 78 -13.57 -14.62 -3.83
C ASN A 78 -13.66 -13.62 -2.66
N PHE A 79 -14.83 -13.03 -2.45
CA PHE A 79 -15.02 -12.01 -1.43
C PHE A 79 -14.88 -12.54 0.01
N GLU A 80 -15.34 -13.77 0.28
CA GLU A 80 -15.22 -14.38 1.61
C GLU A 80 -13.75 -14.58 2.00
N GLY A 81 -12.93 -15.11 1.07
CA GLY A 81 -11.49 -15.25 1.29
C GLY A 81 -10.78 -13.90 1.47
N PHE A 82 -11.22 -12.85 0.77
CA PHE A 82 -10.71 -11.49 0.99
C PHE A 82 -10.97 -11.03 2.43
N LEU A 83 -12.17 -11.26 2.97
CA LEU A 83 -12.49 -10.91 4.35
C LEU A 83 -11.64 -11.71 5.36
N GLU A 84 -11.52 -13.03 5.16
CA GLU A 84 -10.76 -13.92 6.06
C GLU A 84 -9.26 -13.60 6.09
N GLN A 85 -8.70 -13.10 4.99
CA GLN A 85 -7.28 -12.73 4.87
C GLN A 85 -6.95 -11.34 5.45
N GLY A 86 -7.91 -10.68 6.11
CA GLY A 86 -7.71 -9.35 6.69
C GLY A 86 -8.08 -8.20 5.76
N SER A 87 -8.84 -8.48 4.70
CA SER A 87 -9.38 -7.47 3.77
C SER A 87 -8.28 -6.60 3.15
N TRP A 88 -8.25 -5.31 3.47
CA TRP A 88 -7.29 -4.35 2.91
C TRP A 88 -5.92 -4.36 3.61
N SER A 89 -5.67 -5.30 4.53
CA SER A 89 -4.39 -5.44 5.25
C SER A 89 -3.17 -5.53 4.34
N PHE A 90 -3.30 -6.13 3.15
CA PHE A 90 -2.22 -6.23 2.16
C PHE A 90 -1.75 -4.88 1.60
N LEU A 91 -2.52 -3.79 1.83
CA LEU A 91 -2.15 -2.43 1.43
C LEU A 91 -1.41 -1.66 2.52
N GLU A 92 -1.42 -2.16 3.75
CA GLU A 92 -0.64 -1.57 4.82
C GLU A 92 0.84 -1.92 4.57
N PRO A 93 1.77 -0.98 4.79
CA PRO A 93 3.19 -1.30 4.74
C PRO A 93 3.44 -2.43 5.74
N GLU A 94 4.13 -3.50 5.33
CA GLU A 94 4.53 -4.59 6.21
C GLU A 94 5.33 -4.02 7.38
N GLY A 95 4.64 -3.76 8.49
CA GLY A 95 5.21 -3.27 9.73
C GLY A 95 4.85 -4.27 10.82
N ASP A 96 5.83 -5.12 11.15
CA ASP A 96 5.88 -5.87 12.42
C ASP A 96 5.04 -7.16 12.52
N GLY A 97 5.24 -8.07 11.57
CA GLY A 97 4.81 -9.47 11.66
C GLY A 97 5.98 -10.44 11.49
N ASN A 98 6.78 -10.61 12.56
CA ASN A 98 7.73 -11.70 12.84
C ASN A 98 8.45 -12.40 11.66
N GLU A 99 9.78 -12.21 11.63
CA GLU A 99 10.80 -13.18 11.20
C GLU A 99 10.38 -14.18 10.11
N VAL A 100 10.52 -13.77 8.85
CA VAL A 100 11.02 -14.71 7.84
C VAL A 100 12.53 -14.65 7.89
N GLU A 101 13.10 -15.71 8.47
CA GLU A 101 14.53 -16.00 8.57
C GLU A 101 15.24 -15.72 7.23
N GLU A 102 16.03 -14.63 7.19
CA GLU A 102 17.16 -14.55 6.26
C GLU A 102 18.19 -15.60 6.71
N HIS A 103 17.97 -16.84 6.29
CA HIS A 103 19.02 -17.85 6.25
C HIS A 103 19.95 -17.52 5.07
N ASP A 104 20.73 -16.45 5.20
CA ASP A 104 21.93 -16.28 4.39
C ASP A 104 23.10 -16.90 5.16
N SER A 105 23.29 -18.19 4.90
CA SER A 105 24.49 -18.92 5.29
C SER A 105 25.68 -18.39 4.48
N GLU A 106 26.28 -17.29 4.94
CA GLU A 106 27.60 -16.87 4.46
C GLU A 106 28.68 -17.68 5.18
N SER A 107 28.84 -18.92 4.73
CA SER A 107 30.06 -19.69 4.92
C SER A 107 30.92 -19.48 3.68
N GLU A 108 31.84 -18.52 3.69
CA GLU A 108 33.13 -18.61 2.99
C GLU A 108 34.23 -17.86 3.76
N LEU A 109 34.95 -18.65 4.57
CA LEU A 109 36.41 -18.69 4.68
C LEU A 109 37.17 -17.51 4.03
N GLU A 110 37.70 -16.58 4.84
CA GLU A 110 38.93 -15.89 4.45
C GLU A 110 39.97 -15.83 5.56
N ASP A 111 41.18 -16.01 5.07
CA ASP A 111 42.29 -16.67 5.70
C ASP A 111 43.12 -15.70 6.53
N LYS A 112 43.89 -16.27 7.44
CA LYS A 112 44.83 -15.58 8.31
C LYS A 112 45.81 -14.73 7.51
N LEU A 113 45.78 -13.40 7.67
CA LEU A 113 46.96 -12.57 7.41
C LEU A 113 47.41 -11.87 8.70
N PHE A 114 48.30 -12.58 9.37
CA PHE A 114 49.21 -12.15 10.41
C PHE A 114 50.01 -10.91 9.95
N ASN A 115 49.92 -9.79 10.66
CA ASN A 115 50.89 -8.69 10.53
C ASN A 115 51.51 -8.41 11.90
N PRO A 116 52.74 -8.87 12.17
CA PRO A 116 53.42 -8.57 13.42
C PRO A 116 53.95 -7.13 13.38
N LEU A 117 53.71 -6.37 14.45
CA LEU A 117 54.48 -5.18 14.81
C LEU A 117 55.63 -5.58 15.74
#